data_AF-A0A538HA89-F1
#
_entry.id   AF-A0A538HA89-F1
#
_cell.length_a   1.000
_cell.length_b   1.000
_cell.length_c   1.000
_cell.angle_alpha   90.00
_cell.angle_beta   90.00
_cell.angle_gamma   90.00
#
_symmetry.space_group_name_H-M   'P 1'
#
loop_
_entity.id
_entity.type
_entity.pdbx_description
1 polymer ?
#
loop_
_entity_poly.entity_id
_entity_poly.type
_entity_poly.pdbx_seq_one_letter_code
_entity_poly.pdbx_strand_id
1 'polypeptide(L)'
;MSYGLLLLRVVVGGTMAAHGAQKLLGWFDGPGLTGVQGMLRNFGFRQPASMALGLALTECAGLLFALGLLTPLAALGIVVVMLNAIALVHFKNGFWNGNGGYEFNLVLLTVAVAVAATGPGRFSIDRALSWDDNLSGLRWGVGVLVVGVGVSLATLLLGRRRERLRQATVT
;
A
#
# COMPACT_ATOMS: atom_id res chain seq x y z
N MET A 1 -10.95 22.44 8.37
CA MET A 1 -9.88 21.44 8.15
C MET A 1 -10.41 20.00 8.02
N SER A 2 -11.37 19.54 8.83
CA SER A 2 -11.82 18.13 8.82
C SER A 2 -12.45 17.60 7.52
N TYR A 3 -13.09 18.46 6.72
CA TYR A 3 -13.63 18.08 5.41
C TYR A 3 -12.53 17.73 4.40
N GLY A 4 -11.39 18.44 4.43
CA GLY A 4 -10.25 18.14 3.56
C GLY A 4 -9.65 16.76 3.86
N LEU A 5 -9.49 16.41 5.15
CA LEU A 5 -9.04 15.08 5.55
C LEU A 5 -10.02 13.98 5.14
N LEU A 6 -11.33 14.24 5.25
CA LEU A 6 -12.35 13.31 4.78
C LEU A 6 -12.22 13.06 3.27
N LEU A 7 -12.09 14.12 2.46
CA LEU A 7 -11.91 14.01 1.02
C LEU A 7 -10.65 13.21 0.65
N LEU A 8 -9.52 13.54 1.27
CA LEU A 8 -8.27 12.80 1.07
C LEU A 8 -8.42 11.32 1.42
N ARG A 9 -9.05 11.01 2.57
CA ARG A 9 -9.28 9.63 3.00
C ARG A 9 -10.19 8.86 2.07
N VAL A 10 -11.35 9.42 1.72
CA VAL A 10 -12.34 8.73 0.89
C VAL A 10 -11.80 8.49 -0.52
N VAL A 11 -11.14 9.48 -1.13
CA VAL A 11 -10.58 9.33 -2.48
C VAL A 11 -9.45 8.32 -2.47
N VAL A 12 -8.42 8.49 -1.63
CA VAL A 12 -7.27 7.57 -1.60
C VAL A 12 -7.67 6.17 -1.14
N GLY A 13 -8.46 6.06 -0.08
CA GLY A 13 -8.95 4.78 0.44
C GLY A 13 -9.87 4.06 -0.56
N GLY A 14 -10.74 4.80 -1.26
CA GLY A 14 -11.59 4.27 -2.33
C GLY A 14 -10.78 3.79 -3.53
N THR A 15 -9.77 4.56 -3.97
CA THR A 15 -8.82 4.14 -5.02
C THR A 15 -8.12 2.83 -4.64
N MET A 16 -7.62 2.73 -3.41
CA MET A 16 -6.97 1.51 -2.92
C MET A 16 -7.95 0.33 -2.87
N ALA A 17 -9.17 0.55 -2.37
CA ALA A 17 -10.20 -0.47 -2.32
C ALA A 17 -10.61 -0.97 -3.72
N ALA A 18 -10.68 -0.08 -4.72
CA ALA A 18 -10.94 -0.44 -6.11
C ALA A 18 -9.82 -1.30 -6.69
N HIS A 19 -8.55 -0.95 -6.46
CA HIS A 19 -7.41 -1.79 -6.83
C HIS A 19 -7.44 -3.15 -6.12
N GLY A 20 -7.81 -3.17 -4.84
CA GLY A 20 -8.01 -4.41 -4.08
C GLY A 20 -9.10 -5.27 -4.70
N ALA A 21 -10.23 -4.69 -5.11
CA ALA A 21 -11.32 -5.40 -5.79
C ALA A 21 -10.90 -5.96 -7.15
N GLN A 22 -10.08 -5.24 -7.93
CA GLN A 22 -9.48 -5.75 -9.17
C GLN A 22 -8.63 -7.00 -8.91
N LYS A 23 -7.85 -6.99 -7.82
CA LYS A 23 -6.93 -8.08 -7.48
C LYS A 23 -7.60 -9.25 -6.77
N LEU A 24 -8.59 -8.99 -5.92
CA LEU A 24 -9.26 -10.01 -5.12
C LEU A 24 -10.43 -10.65 -5.86
N LEU A 25 -11.27 -9.82 -6.49
CA LEU A 25 -12.56 -10.22 -7.06
C LEU A 25 -12.57 -10.20 -8.60
N GLY A 26 -11.53 -9.67 -9.24
CA GLY A 26 -11.49 -9.50 -10.70
C GLY A 26 -12.44 -8.41 -11.22
N TRP A 27 -12.93 -7.52 -10.35
CA TRP A 27 -13.79 -6.42 -10.74
C TRP A 27 -13.06 -5.42 -11.65
N PHE A 28 -13.80 -4.61 -12.41
CA PHE A 28 -13.24 -3.58 -13.29
C PHE A 28 -12.19 -4.13 -14.27
N ASP A 29 -12.49 -5.29 -14.88
CA ASP A 29 -11.59 -6.03 -15.77
C ASP A 29 -10.21 -6.32 -15.13
N GLY A 30 -10.22 -6.48 -13.81
CA GLY A 30 -9.03 -6.73 -13.01
C GLY A 30 -8.47 -8.14 -13.22
N PRO A 31 -7.17 -8.34 -12.95
CA PRO A 31 -6.50 -9.62 -13.20
C PRO A 31 -7.00 -10.77 -12.31
N GLY A 32 -7.73 -10.45 -11.24
CA GLY A 32 -8.12 -11.40 -10.21
C GLY A 32 -6.92 -12.02 -9.50
N LEU A 33 -7.21 -12.91 -8.54
CA LEU A 33 -6.16 -13.44 -7.66
C LEU A 33 -5.14 -14.29 -8.42
N THR A 34 -5.61 -15.05 -9.41
CA THR A 34 -4.78 -15.89 -10.27
C THR A 34 -3.80 -15.06 -11.11
N GLY A 35 -4.24 -13.94 -11.68
CA GLY A 35 -3.39 -13.06 -12.47
C GLY A 35 -2.30 -12.40 -11.63
N VAL A 36 -2.66 -11.91 -10.43
CA VAL A 36 -1.69 -11.34 -9.46
C VAL A 36 -0.69 -12.39 -9.00
N GLN A 37 -1.13 -13.62 -8.73
CA GLN A 37 -0.25 -14.73 -8.40
C GLN A 37 0.76 -15.01 -9.54
N GLY A 38 0.32 -14.99 -10.80
CA GLY A 38 1.19 -15.13 -11.96
C GLY A 38 2.25 -14.03 -12.03
N MET A 39 1.83 -12.77 -11.83
CA MET A 39 2.73 -11.62 -11.79
C MET A 39 3.79 -11.76 -10.69
N LEU A 40 3.40 -12.12 -9.46
CA LEU A 40 4.33 -12.30 -8.35
C LEU A 40 5.29 -13.47 -8.56
N ARG A 41 4.84 -14.54 -9.24
CA ARG A 41 5.72 -15.63 -9.65
C ARG A 41 6.79 -15.15 -10.63
N ASN A 42 6.42 -14.32 -11.60
CA ASN A 42 7.36 -13.73 -12.56
C ASN A 42 8.37 -12.78 -11.88
N PHE A 43 7.97 -12.12 -10.78
CA PHE A 43 8.88 -11.35 -9.93
C PHE A 43 9.74 -12.20 -8.97
N GLY A 44 9.62 -13.54 -9.03
CA GLY A 44 10.46 -14.47 -8.28
C GLY A 44 10.06 -14.66 -6.82
N PHE A 45 8.81 -14.36 -6.44
CA PHE A 45 8.35 -14.60 -5.07
C PHE A 45 8.23 -16.10 -4.75
N ARG A 46 8.62 -16.49 -3.53
CA ARG A 46 8.64 -17.89 -3.04
C ARG A 46 7.24 -18.44 -2.85
N GLN A 47 6.32 -17.63 -2.32
CA GLN A 47 4.94 -18.00 -2.02
C GLN A 47 3.97 -17.05 -2.73
N PRO A 48 3.86 -17.11 -4.07
CA PRO A 48 3.11 -16.12 -4.84
C PRO A 48 1.60 -16.12 -4.53
N ALA A 49 1.02 -17.25 -4.13
CA ALA A 49 -0.40 -17.35 -3.80
C ALA A 49 -0.76 -16.58 -2.51
N SER A 50 -0.01 -16.82 -1.42
CA SER A 50 -0.24 -16.12 -0.14
C SER A 50 0.08 -14.63 -0.25
N MET A 51 1.13 -14.28 -0.99
CA MET A 51 1.48 -12.88 -1.25
C MET A 51 0.44 -12.17 -2.12
N ALA A 52 -0.16 -12.85 -3.11
CA ALA A 52 -1.24 -12.28 -3.92
C ALA A 52 -2.47 -11.97 -3.05
N LEU A 53 -2.85 -12.91 -2.18
CA LEU A 53 -3.97 -12.70 -1.26
C LEU A 53 -3.68 -11.58 -0.27
N GLY A 54 -2.48 -11.56 0.32
CA GLY A 54 -2.05 -10.51 1.24
C GLY A 54 -2.06 -9.13 0.60
N LEU A 55 -1.54 -9.01 -0.63
CA LEU A 55 -1.59 -7.76 -1.40
C LEU A 55 -3.04 -7.31 -1.64
N ALA A 56 -3.88 -8.20 -2.16
CA ALA A 56 -5.26 -7.87 -2.50
C ALA A 56 -6.08 -7.46 -1.27
N LEU A 57 -5.94 -8.18 -0.14
CA LEU A 57 -6.60 -7.83 1.11
C LEU A 57 -6.09 -6.51 1.70
N THR A 58 -4.78 -6.25 1.61
CA THR A 58 -4.21 -4.98 2.10
C THR A 58 -4.75 -3.79 1.31
N GLU A 59 -4.92 -3.93 0.00
CA GLU A 59 -5.53 -2.89 -0.83
C GLU A 59 -7.03 -2.72 -0.55
N CYS A 60 -7.78 -3.82 -0.35
CA CYS A 60 -9.18 -3.75 0.10
C CYS A 60 -9.33 -3.06 1.46
N ALA A 61 -8.33 -3.20 2.35
CA ALA A 61 -8.28 -2.47 3.62
C ALA A 61 -8.14 -0.94 3.44
N GLY A 62 -7.97 -0.44 2.22
CA GLY A 62 -8.19 0.98 1.88
C GLY A 62 -9.55 1.52 2.31
N LEU A 63 -10.57 0.65 2.45
CA LEU A 63 -11.85 1.01 3.07
C LEU A 63 -11.70 1.47 4.53
N LEU A 64 -10.79 0.87 5.30
CA LEU A 64 -10.50 1.32 6.67
C LEU A 64 -9.90 2.72 6.66
N PHE A 65 -9.03 3.03 5.70
CA PHE A 65 -8.49 4.37 5.52
C PHE A 65 -9.60 5.37 5.14
N ALA A 66 -10.49 5.01 4.20
CA ALA A 66 -11.61 5.84 3.80
C ALA A 66 -12.54 6.17 4.98
N LEU A 67 -12.88 5.16 5.79
CA LEU A 67 -13.73 5.30 6.97
C LEU A 67 -13.01 6.01 8.15
N GLY A 68 -11.68 6.10 8.10
CA GLY A 68 -10.88 6.62 9.21
C GLY A 68 -10.97 5.70 10.41
N LEU A 69 -10.74 4.40 10.19
CA LEU A 69 -10.71 3.36 11.20
C LEU A 69 -9.30 2.78 11.28
N LEU A 70 -8.70 2.77 12.47
CA LEU A 70 -7.31 2.38 12.69
C LEU A 70 -6.38 3.15 11.74
N THR A 71 -6.59 4.46 11.62
CA THR A 71 -6.05 5.29 10.54
C THR A 71 -4.54 5.12 10.29
N PRO A 72 -3.66 5.11 11.31
CA PRO A 72 -2.23 4.87 11.09
C PRO A 72 -1.92 3.46 10.54
N LEU A 73 -2.67 2.44 10.95
CA LEU A 73 -2.49 1.07 10.45
C LEU A 73 -2.99 0.93 9.01
N ALA A 74 -4.13 1.54 8.68
CA ALA A 74 -4.63 1.58 7.31
C ALA A 74 -3.66 2.34 6.38
N ALA A 75 -3.10 3.47 6.85
CA ALA A 75 -2.07 4.22 6.15
C ALA A 75 -0.80 3.38 5.92
N LEU A 76 -0.38 2.60 6.92
CA LEU A 76 0.76 1.69 6.81
C LEU A 76 0.58 0.68 5.67
N GLY A 77 -0.61 0.07 5.55
CA GLY A 77 -0.92 -0.82 4.45
C GLY A 77 -0.73 -0.17 3.08
N ILE A 78 -1.24 1.07 2.91
CA ILE A 78 -1.08 1.84 1.67
C ILE A 78 0.40 2.11 1.39
N VAL A 79 1.15 2.60 2.39
CA VAL A 79 2.58 2.89 2.24
C VAL A 79 3.37 1.66 1.81
N VAL A 80 3.16 0.50 2.44
CA VAL A 80 3.85 -0.74 2.08
C VAL A 80 3.53 -1.16 0.65
N VAL A 81 2.26 -1.11 0.25
CA VAL A 81 1.84 -1.48 -1.11
C VAL A 81 2.44 -0.52 -2.14
N MET A 82 2.38 0.79 -1.90
CA MET A 82 2.96 1.79 -2.81
C MET A 82 4.48 1.62 -2.94
N LEU A 83 5.20 1.43 -1.84
CA LEU A 83 6.66 1.19 -1.89
C LEU A 83 7.00 -0.06 -2.72
N ASN A 84 6.27 -1.15 -2.51
CA ASN A 84 6.46 -2.38 -3.29
C ASN A 84 6.10 -2.17 -4.77
N ALA A 85 5.00 -1.48 -5.09
CA ALA A 85 4.61 -1.18 -6.46
C ALA A 85 5.67 -0.34 -7.18
N ILE A 86 6.20 0.69 -6.51
CA ILE A 86 7.30 1.52 -7.00
C ILE A 86 8.51 0.64 -7.30
N ALA A 87 8.99 -0.12 -6.33
CA ALA A 87 10.21 -0.92 -6.47
C ALA A 87 10.10 -2.02 -7.54
N LEU A 88 8.93 -2.64 -7.69
CA LEU A 88 8.73 -3.80 -8.57
C LEU A 88 8.37 -3.43 -10.00
N VAL A 89 7.58 -2.37 -10.18
CA VAL A 89 6.90 -2.09 -11.45
C VAL A 89 7.32 -0.75 -12.02
N HIS A 90 7.27 0.30 -11.21
CA HIS A 90 7.24 1.68 -11.72
C HIS A 90 8.59 2.40 -11.71
N PHE A 91 9.51 2.06 -10.80
CA PHE A 91 10.77 2.80 -10.63
C PHE A 91 11.61 2.85 -11.91
N LYS A 92 11.70 1.73 -12.64
CA LYS A 92 12.44 1.62 -13.90
C LYS A 92 11.86 2.48 -15.04
N ASN A 93 10.60 2.90 -14.93
CA ASN A 93 9.90 3.70 -15.95
C ASN A 93 10.05 5.21 -15.71
N GLY A 94 10.78 5.62 -14.66
CA GLY A 94 10.94 7.02 -14.29
C GLY A 94 9.74 7.60 -13.54
N PHE A 95 9.67 8.93 -13.47
CA PHE A 95 8.66 9.62 -12.66
C PHE A 95 7.26 9.60 -13.31
N TRP A 96 7.14 10.04 -14.56
CA TRP A 96 5.86 10.38 -15.19
C TRP A 96 4.90 9.20 -15.36
N ASN A 97 3.66 9.36 -14.86
CA ASN A 97 2.64 8.31 -14.93
C ASN A 97 2.26 7.92 -16.37
N GLY A 98 2.34 8.86 -17.33
CA GLY A 98 2.09 8.58 -18.75
C GLY A 98 3.01 7.51 -19.37
N ASN A 99 4.21 7.33 -18.80
CA ASN A 99 5.16 6.28 -19.20
C ASN A 99 5.04 5.03 -18.32
N GLY A 100 4.02 4.94 -17.46
CA GLY A 100 3.93 3.94 -16.41
C GLY A 100 4.90 4.19 -15.25
N GLY A 101 5.32 5.44 -15.03
CA GLY A 101 6.19 5.86 -13.94
C GLY A 101 5.53 5.83 -12.56
N TYR A 102 6.27 6.27 -11.54
CA TYR A 102 5.86 6.12 -10.13
C TYR A 102 5.14 7.33 -9.52
N GLU A 103 4.92 8.41 -10.27
CA GLU A 103 4.27 9.65 -9.82
C GLU A 103 2.98 9.40 -9.03
N PHE A 104 2.05 8.60 -9.56
CA PHE A 104 0.79 8.33 -8.89
C PHE A 104 0.98 7.58 -7.55
N ASN A 105 1.86 6.59 -7.52
CA ASN A 105 2.18 5.83 -6.31
C ASN A 105 2.77 6.74 -5.21
N LEU A 106 3.65 7.67 -5.61
CA LEU A 106 4.27 8.62 -4.69
C LEU A 106 3.21 9.55 -4.08
N VAL A 107 2.24 10.01 -4.88
CA VAL A 107 1.13 10.84 -4.39
C VAL A 107 0.30 10.09 -3.35
N LEU A 108 -0.15 8.86 -3.66
CA LEU A 108 -0.95 8.07 -2.72
C LEU A 108 -0.21 7.78 -1.41
N LEU A 109 1.08 7.40 -1.51
CA LEU A 109 1.96 7.20 -0.36
C LEU A 109 2.07 8.46 0.50
N THR A 110 2.32 9.61 -0.14
CA THR A 110 2.52 10.89 0.56
C THR A 110 1.25 11.31 1.29
N VAL A 111 0.08 11.16 0.65
CA VAL A 111 -1.22 11.45 1.30
C VAL A 111 -1.45 10.52 2.50
N ALA A 112 -1.16 9.22 2.37
CA ALA A 112 -1.30 8.28 3.48
C ALA A 112 -0.44 8.68 4.69
N VAL A 113 0.82 9.04 4.46
CA VAL A 113 1.74 9.51 5.52
C VAL A 113 1.25 10.83 6.12
N ALA A 114 0.82 11.79 5.29
CA ALA A 114 0.32 13.08 5.75
C ALA A 114 -0.94 12.93 6.61
N VAL A 115 -1.88 12.06 6.24
CA VAL A 115 -3.07 11.76 7.04
C VAL A 115 -2.68 11.06 8.33
N ALA A 116 -1.74 10.11 8.33
CA ALA A 116 -1.26 9.49 9.56
C ALA A 116 -0.60 10.50 10.51
N ALA A 117 0.16 11.47 9.98
CA ALA A 117 0.78 12.54 10.77
C ALA A 117 -0.25 13.54 11.34
N THR A 118 -1.29 13.85 10.56
CA THR A 118 -2.31 14.84 10.93
C THR A 118 -3.40 14.24 11.83
N GLY A 119 -3.64 12.93 11.71
CA GLY A 119 -4.70 12.21 12.40
C GLY A 119 -5.96 11.99 11.55
N PRO A 120 -6.93 11.24 12.11
CA PRO A 120 -8.10 10.75 11.36
C PRO A 120 -9.13 11.85 11.01
N GLY A 121 -9.13 12.97 11.74
CA GLY A 121 -10.06 14.08 11.54
C GLY A 121 -11.48 13.79 12.08
N ARG A 122 -12.31 14.84 12.18
CA ARG A 122 -13.64 14.79 12.84
C ARG A 122 -14.59 13.72 12.28
N PHE A 123 -14.57 13.47 10.97
CA PHE A 123 -15.48 12.54 10.30
C PHE A 123 -14.84 11.16 10.14
N SER A 124 -14.49 10.53 11.25
CA SER A 124 -13.81 9.23 11.28
C SER A 124 -14.44 8.31 12.31
N ILE A 125 -14.34 7.00 12.09
CA ILE A 125 -14.75 6.01 13.10
C ILE A 125 -13.83 6.09 14.32
N ASP A 126 -12.52 6.34 14.13
CA ASP A 126 -11.57 6.56 15.22
C ASP A 126 -12.03 7.68 16.17
N ARG A 127 -12.56 8.79 15.63
CA ARG A 127 -13.15 9.87 16.43
C ARG A 127 -14.45 9.44 17.11
N ALA A 128 -15.30 8.69 16.42
CA ALA A 128 -16.56 8.19 17.00
C ALA A 128 -16.29 7.23 18.19
N LEU A 129 -15.17 6.51 18.17
CA LEU A 129 -14.70 5.65 19.25
C LEU A 129 -13.80 6.36 20.27
N SER A 130 -13.55 7.67 20.11
CA SER A 130 -12.65 8.48 20.94
C SER A 130 -11.20 7.95 21.01
N TRP A 131 -10.71 7.35 19.92
CA TRP A 131 -9.33 6.87 19.79
C TRP A 131 -8.37 7.91 19.19
N ASP A 132 -8.90 9.02 18.68
CA ASP A 132 -8.15 9.99 17.88
C ASP A 132 -7.09 10.76 18.68
N ASP A 133 -7.27 10.92 19.99
CA ASP A 133 -6.30 11.56 20.88
C ASP A 133 -4.96 10.81 20.89
N ASN A 134 -4.97 9.49 20.69
CA ASN A 134 -3.75 8.69 20.63
C ASN A 134 -3.27 8.42 19.20
N LEU A 135 -4.12 8.59 18.17
CA LEU A 135 -3.86 8.21 16.76
C LEU A 135 -3.47 9.40 15.86
N SER A 136 -2.97 10.49 16.44
CA SER A 136 -2.55 11.69 15.71
C SER A 136 -1.14 12.16 16.08
N GLY A 137 -0.52 12.96 15.21
CA GLY A 137 0.78 13.60 15.42
C GLY A 137 1.93 13.01 14.59
N LEU A 138 3.03 13.77 14.54
CA LEU A 138 4.20 13.48 13.71
C LEU A 138 4.78 12.07 13.95
N ARG A 139 4.71 11.56 15.19
CA ARG A 139 5.16 10.20 15.55
C ARG A 139 4.49 9.11 14.72
N TRP A 140 3.23 9.29 14.35
CA TRP A 140 2.51 8.33 13.51
C TRP A 140 2.91 8.46 12.04
N GLY A 141 3.08 9.67 11.52
CA GLY A 141 3.62 9.88 10.17
C GLY A 141 5.00 9.25 9.99
N VAL A 142 5.93 9.56 10.91
CA VAL A 142 7.29 9.00 10.91
C VAL A 142 7.25 7.49 11.16
N GLY A 143 6.47 7.04 12.15
CA GLY A 143 6.34 5.62 12.48
C GLY A 143 5.81 4.80 11.30
N VAL A 144 4.76 5.27 10.64
CA VAL A 144 4.19 4.62 9.44
C VAL A 144 5.21 4.57 8.31
N LEU A 145 5.94 5.65 8.06
CA LEU A 145 6.96 5.68 7.01
C LEU A 145 8.11 4.71 7.31
N VAL A 146 8.68 4.76 8.51
CA VAL A 146 9.82 3.93 8.93
C VAL A 146 9.43 2.45 8.95
N VAL A 147 8.31 2.12 9.58
CA VAL A 147 7.80 0.74 9.61
C VAL A 147 7.42 0.28 8.21
N GLY A 148 6.81 1.14 7.40
CA GLY A 148 6.44 0.83 6.02
C GLY A 148 7.64 0.49 5.15
N VAL A 149 8.73 1.25 5.26
CA VAL A 149 10.01 0.94 4.61
C VAL A 149 10.57 -0.39 5.11
N GLY A 150 10.60 -0.62 6.42
CA GLY A 150 11.09 -1.87 6.99
C GLY A 150 10.31 -3.10 6.51
N VAL A 151 8.97 -3.03 6.52
CA VAL A 151 8.08 -4.10 6.04
C VAL A 151 8.21 -4.31 4.53
N SER A 152 8.31 -3.22 3.74
CA SER A 152 8.52 -3.32 2.29
C SER A 152 9.85 -4.00 1.96
N LEU A 153 10.94 -3.58 2.59
CA LEU A 153 12.26 -4.21 2.43
C LEU A 153 12.22 -5.68 2.86
N ALA A 154 11.63 -6.00 4.01
CA ALA A 154 11.48 -7.38 4.46
C ALA A 154 10.68 -8.22 3.44
N THR A 155 9.59 -7.69 2.90
CA THR A 155 8.77 -8.35 1.87
C THR A 155 9.60 -8.64 0.62
N LEU A 156 10.38 -7.67 0.14
CA LEU A 156 11.19 -7.82 -1.08
C LEU A 156 12.40 -8.76 -0.87
N LEU A 157 13.07 -8.67 0.28
CA LEU A 157 14.29 -9.42 0.56
C LEU A 157 14.02 -10.86 0.99
N LEU A 158 13.00 -11.08 1.81
CA LEU A 158 12.64 -12.41 2.33
C LEU A 158 11.65 -13.13 1.40
N GLY A 159 10.79 -12.38 0.72
CA GLY A 159 9.75 -12.93 -0.15
C GLY A 159 10.28 -13.48 -1.46
N ARG A 160 11.46 -13.05 -1.94
CA ARG A 160 12.04 -13.46 -3.23
C ARG A 160 12.97 -14.68 -3.12
N ARG A 161 12.97 -15.53 -4.14
CA ARG A 161 13.91 -16.65 -4.28
C ARG A 161 15.33 -16.10 -4.45
N ARG A 162 16.29 -16.59 -3.65
CA ARG A 162 17.73 -16.26 -3.74
C ARG A 162 18.43 -16.86 -4.99
N GLU A 163 17.70 -17.29 -6.01
CA GLU A 163 18.26 -18.07 -7.12
C GLU A 163 19.26 -17.27 -7.99
N ARG A 164 19.23 -15.93 -7.96
CA ARG A 164 20.22 -15.09 -8.66
C ARG A 164 21.62 -15.09 -8.05
N LEU A 165 21.80 -15.49 -6.78
CA LEU A 165 23.14 -15.53 -6.17
C LEU A 165 23.93 -16.78 -6.56
N ARG A 166 23.27 -17.88 -6.96
CA ARG A 166 23.97 -19.11 -7.38
C ARG A 166 24.46 -19.03 -8.83
N GLN A 167 23.73 -18.36 -9.73
CA GLN A 167 24.16 -18.23 -11.13
C GLN A 167 25.37 -17.30 -11.31
N ALA A 168 25.57 -16.34 -10.40
CA ALA A 168 26.76 -15.47 -10.39
C ALA A 168 28.00 -16.08 -9.74
N THR A 169 27.88 -17.25 -9.10
CA THR A 169 29.02 -17.96 -8.47
C THR A 169 29.46 -19.19 -9.29
N VAL A 170 28.79 -19.46 -10.43
CA VAL A 170 29.02 -20.63 -11.30
C VAL A 170 29.49 -20.22 -12.71
N THR A 171 29.81 -18.95 -12.91
CA THR A 171 30.44 -18.39 -14.13
C THR A 171 31.73 -17.70 -13.76
#